data_AF-A0A7H8PMF5-F1
#
_entry.id   AF-A0A7H8PMF5-F1
#
_cell.length_a   1.000
_cell.length_b   1.000
_cell.length_c   1.000
_cell.angle_alpha   90.00
_cell.angle_beta   90.00
_cell.angle_gamma   90.00
#
_symmetry.space_group_name_H-M   'P 1'
#
loop_
_entity.id
_entity.type
_entity.pdbx_description
1 polymer ?
#
loop_
_entity_poly.entity_id
_entity_poly.type
_entity_poly.pdbx_seq_one_letter_code
_entity_poly.pdbx_strand_id
1 'polypeptide(L)'
;MKKIPLLLIILQSYLCIAQIDAGSLLGLPTASLTEMNAITAPNEGSLLYNTTTQTIFFRNATVWRTLTPIEDITTSDPFLSISNTNNVYTITTSFKNMTDELIFEDEDYCYVSMVEDGSNYLVIRYDKTDVNVEESATGTGAQPSTLAQVQGLTYN
;
A
#
# COMPACT_ATOMS: atom_id res chain seq x y z
N MET A 1 -9.52 69.42 -2.64
CA MET A 1 -10.26 68.52 -1.72
C MET A 1 -10.43 67.06 -2.22
N LYS A 2 -9.96 66.68 -3.43
CA LYS A 2 -10.17 65.32 -3.99
C LYS A 2 -9.16 64.23 -3.53
N LYS A 3 -8.10 64.59 -2.79
CA LYS A 3 -7.04 63.64 -2.38
C LYS A 3 -7.28 63.00 -1.01
N ILE A 4 -8.16 63.59 -0.21
CA ILE A 4 -8.56 63.09 1.12
C ILE A 4 -9.25 61.71 1.04
N PRO A 5 -10.21 61.45 0.12
CA PRO A 5 -10.84 60.13 0.04
C PRO A 5 -9.85 59.04 -0.39
N LEU A 6 -8.87 59.35 -1.24
CA LEU A 6 -7.84 58.40 -1.64
C LEU A 6 -6.93 58.00 -0.47
N LEU A 7 -6.56 58.96 0.38
CA LEU A 7 -5.77 58.72 1.58
C LEU A 7 -6.54 57.83 2.58
N LEU A 8 -7.84 58.03 2.72
CA LEU A 8 -8.72 57.23 3.59
C LEU A 8 -8.88 55.78 3.11
N ILE A 9 -8.83 55.53 1.80
CA ILE A 9 -8.87 54.17 1.24
C ILE A 9 -7.53 53.45 1.50
N ILE A 10 -6.41 54.15 1.30
CA ILE A 10 -5.07 53.59 1.56
C ILE A 10 -4.87 53.31 3.06
N LEU A 11 -5.42 54.15 3.94
CA LEU A 11 -5.34 53.93 5.39
C LEU A 11 -6.17 52.72 5.85
N GLN A 12 -7.30 52.44 5.19
CA GLN A 12 -8.14 51.28 5.48
C GLN A 12 -7.48 49.95 5.10
N SER A 13 -6.62 49.92 4.07
CA SER A 13 -5.89 48.69 3.71
C SER A 13 -4.89 48.21 4.77
N TYR A 14 -4.47 49.07 5.71
CA TYR A 14 -3.53 48.70 6.79
C TYR A 14 -4.22 48.08 8.02
N LEU A 15 -5.55 48.08 8.11
CA LEU A 15 -6.30 47.51 9.25
C LEU A 15 -6.78 46.07 9.01
N CYS A 16 -6.53 45.51 7.82
CA CYS A 16 -6.91 44.14 7.51
C CYS A 16 -5.82 43.16 7.91
N ILE A 17 -5.65 42.92 9.22
CA ILE A 17 -4.94 41.72 9.71
C ILE A 17 -5.98 40.60 9.75
N ALA A 18 -6.11 39.86 8.64
CA ALA A 18 -7.02 38.72 8.53
C ALA A 18 -6.30 37.39 8.85
N GLN A 19 -5.28 37.42 9.71
CA GLN A 19 -4.55 36.22 10.09
C GLN A 19 -5.07 35.69 11.42
N ILE A 20 -5.58 34.45 11.39
CA ILE A 20 -5.84 33.65 12.58
C ILE A 20 -4.52 33.56 13.35
N ASP A 21 -4.51 34.02 14.61
CA ASP A 21 -3.33 34.05 15.47
C ASP A 21 -2.63 32.68 15.53
N ALA A 22 -1.32 32.65 15.81
CA ALA A 22 -0.53 31.42 15.85
C ALA A 22 -1.02 30.41 16.90
N GLY A 23 -1.76 30.86 17.94
CA GLY A 23 -2.44 30.00 18.91
C GLY A 23 -3.93 29.78 18.63
N SER A 24 -4.49 30.39 17.59
CA SER A 24 -5.90 30.28 17.25
C SER A 24 -6.14 28.98 16.47
N LEU A 25 -6.16 27.89 17.23
CA LEU A 25 -6.58 26.57 16.77
C LEU A 25 -8.10 26.61 16.53
N LEU A 26 -8.55 26.16 15.36
CA LEU A 26 -9.98 25.96 15.12
C LEU A 26 -10.51 24.93 16.13
N GLY A 27 -11.31 25.40 17.09
CA GLY A 27 -12.03 24.52 18.01
C GLY A 27 -13.20 23.83 17.31
N LEU A 28 -13.29 22.51 17.43
CA LEU A 28 -14.46 21.75 16.98
C LEU A 28 -15.46 21.60 18.14
N PRO A 29 -16.78 21.61 17.86
CA PRO A 29 -17.77 21.12 18.81
C PRO A 29 -17.39 19.72 19.27
N THR A 30 -17.58 19.44 20.56
CA THR A 30 -17.27 18.12 21.15
C THR A 30 -18.54 17.46 21.65
N ALA A 31 -18.64 16.14 21.51
CA ALA A 31 -19.74 15.35 22.05
C ALA A 31 -19.30 13.89 22.28
N SER A 32 -19.91 13.20 23.23
CA SER A 32 -19.80 11.74 23.32
C SER A 32 -20.50 11.04 22.15
N LEU A 33 -20.27 9.74 21.98
CA LEU A 33 -20.97 8.94 20.96
C LEU A 33 -22.49 8.98 21.14
N THR A 34 -22.97 8.97 22.39
CA THR A 34 -24.40 9.05 22.70
C THR A 34 -24.97 10.41 22.31
N GLU A 35 -24.30 11.50 22.71
CA GLU A 35 -24.74 12.87 22.41
C GLU A 35 -24.72 13.14 20.90
N MET A 36 -23.67 12.74 20.19
CA MET A 36 -23.56 12.89 18.73
C MET A 36 -24.72 12.20 17.98
N ASN A 37 -25.08 10.98 18.40
CA ASN A 37 -26.18 10.23 17.80
C ASN A 37 -27.56 10.74 18.20
N ALA A 38 -27.66 11.49 19.31
CA ALA A 38 -28.90 12.13 19.75
C ALA A 38 -29.20 13.46 19.04
N ILE A 39 -28.25 14.01 18.27
CA ILE A 39 -28.47 15.25 17.50
C ILE A 39 -29.54 15.01 16.44
N THR A 40 -30.68 15.68 16.59
CA THR A 40 -31.77 15.67 15.61
C THR A 40 -31.48 16.65 14.48
N ALA A 41 -31.56 16.19 13.23
CA ALA A 41 -31.36 16.99 12.03
C ALA A 41 -30.02 17.78 11.96
N PRO A 42 -28.85 17.12 12.13
CA PRO A 42 -27.56 17.78 11.93
C PRO A 42 -27.39 18.22 10.47
N ASN A 43 -26.85 19.41 10.26
CA ASN A 43 -26.55 19.90 8.91
C ASN A 43 -25.47 19.03 8.24
N GLU A 44 -25.67 18.67 6.97
CA GLU A 44 -24.60 18.10 6.16
C GLU A 44 -23.40 19.05 6.08
N GLY A 45 -22.19 18.50 6.14
CA GLY A 45 -20.95 19.28 6.21
C GLY A 45 -20.44 19.54 7.63
N SER A 46 -21.23 19.23 8.66
CA SER A 46 -20.84 19.48 10.05
C SER A 46 -19.63 18.64 10.47
N LEU A 47 -18.72 19.26 11.21
CA LEU A 47 -17.59 18.60 11.86
C LEU A 47 -17.77 18.60 13.38
N LEU A 48 -17.40 17.50 14.01
CA LEU A 48 -17.49 17.31 15.45
C LEU A 48 -16.34 16.42 15.93
N TYR A 49 -15.77 16.70 17.09
CA TYR A 49 -14.83 15.81 17.76
C TYR A 49 -15.56 14.91 18.76
N ASN A 50 -15.50 13.59 18.55
CA ASN A 50 -16.15 12.63 19.41
C ASN A 50 -15.25 12.27 20.59
N THR A 51 -15.68 12.57 21.82
CA THR A 51 -14.88 12.37 23.03
C THR A 51 -14.80 10.91 23.48
N THR A 52 -15.73 10.06 23.02
CA THR A 52 -15.73 8.62 23.32
C THR A 52 -14.72 7.89 22.46
N THR A 53 -14.71 8.15 21.15
CA THR A 53 -13.79 7.48 20.21
C THR A 53 -12.49 8.25 20.00
N GLN A 54 -12.40 9.49 20.48
CA GLN A 54 -11.25 10.39 20.32
C GLN A 54 -10.91 10.71 18.86
N THR A 55 -11.91 10.75 17.99
CA THR A 55 -11.76 10.97 16.54
C THR A 55 -12.68 12.08 16.04
N ILE A 56 -12.31 12.71 14.93
CA ILE A 56 -13.18 13.68 14.24
C ILE A 56 -14.24 12.92 13.43
N PHE A 57 -15.46 13.43 13.42
CA PHE A 57 -16.55 12.97 12.58
C PHE A 57 -17.00 14.08 11.63
N PHE A 58 -17.37 13.67 10.42
CA PHE A 58 -18.01 14.48 9.40
C PHE A 58 -19.45 14.00 9.19
N ARG A 59 -20.41 14.93 9.15
CA ARG A 59 -21.80 14.63 8.81
C ARG A 59 -21.98 14.68 7.29
N ASN A 60 -22.26 13.53 6.67
CA ASN A 60 -22.75 13.52 5.28
C ASN A 60 -24.29 13.69 5.27
N ALA A 61 -24.92 13.53 4.11
CA ALA A 61 -26.37 13.60 3.96
C ALA A 61 -27.19 12.76 4.97
N THR A 62 -26.68 11.61 5.45
CA THR A 62 -27.48 10.63 6.21
C THR A 62 -26.86 10.10 7.51
N VAL A 63 -25.53 10.06 7.63
CA VAL A 63 -24.80 9.45 8.74
C VAL A 63 -23.58 10.28 9.17
N TRP A 64 -23.17 10.10 10.41
CA TRP A 64 -21.85 10.53 10.88
C TRP A 64 -20.78 9.56 10.36
N ARG A 65 -19.71 10.07 9.78
CA ARG A 65 -18.57 9.31 9.28
C ARG A 65 -17.32 9.71 10.03
N THR A 66 -16.56 8.74 10.52
CA THR A 66 -15.27 9.01 11.15
C THR A 66 -14.27 9.49 10.09
N LEU A 67 -13.54 10.55 10.41
CA LEU A 67 -12.34 10.96 9.69
C LEU A 67 -11.14 10.34 10.41
N THR A 68 -10.91 9.06 10.14
CA THR A 68 -9.72 8.37 10.66
C THR A 68 -8.52 8.75 9.81
N PRO A 69 -7.39 9.17 10.39
CA PRO A 69 -6.14 9.24 9.66
C PRO A 69 -5.87 7.87 9.03
N ILE A 70 -5.48 7.85 7.76
CA ILE A 70 -4.92 6.64 7.18
C ILE A 70 -3.52 6.53 7.77
N GLU A 71 -3.34 5.58 8.69
CA GLU A 71 -2.00 5.22 9.15
C GLU A 71 -1.32 4.44 8.02
N ASP A 72 -0.08 4.80 7.70
CA ASP A 72 0.71 4.04 6.73
C ASP A 72 0.89 2.61 7.25
N ILE A 73 0.43 1.62 6.48
CA ILE A 73 0.70 0.21 6.76
C ILE A 73 2.19 -0.02 6.48
N THR A 74 3.00 0.02 7.53
CA THR A 74 4.46 -0.20 7.47
C THR A 74 4.82 -1.61 7.94
N THR A 75 4.09 -2.62 7.46
CA THR A 75 4.49 -4.01 7.67
C THR A 75 5.59 -4.37 6.68
N SER A 76 6.80 -4.67 7.17
CA SER A 76 7.89 -5.22 6.36
C SER A 76 7.73 -6.73 6.26
N ASP A 77 6.92 -7.17 5.31
CA ASP A 77 6.92 -8.57 4.88
C ASP A 77 7.82 -8.68 3.64
N PRO A 78 8.83 -9.58 3.63
CA PRO A 78 9.74 -9.73 2.49
C PRO A 78 9.05 -10.25 1.21
N PHE A 79 7.85 -10.82 1.32
CA PHE A 79 7.10 -11.41 0.20
C PHE A 79 5.85 -10.61 -0.18
N LEU A 80 5.45 -9.64 0.65
CA LEU A 80 4.21 -8.89 0.49
C LEU A 80 4.41 -7.41 0.83
N SER A 81 4.19 -6.54 -0.14
CA SER A 81 4.09 -5.10 0.13
C SER A 81 2.68 -4.61 -0.16
N ILE A 82 2.11 -3.89 0.81
CA ILE A 82 0.83 -3.21 0.69
C ILE A 82 1.11 -1.72 0.76
N SER A 83 0.78 -1.00 -0.31
CA SER A 83 0.87 0.46 -0.33
C SER A 83 -0.51 1.07 -0.48
N ASN A 84 -0.75 2.18 0.22
CA ASN A 84 -1.91 3.04 -0.01
C ASN A 84 -1.44 4.30 -0.73
N THR A 85 -2.08 4.64 -1.85
CA THR A 85 -1.87 5.93 -2.51
C THR A 85 -3.22 6.43 -3.00
N ASN A 86 -3.63 7.61 -2.56
CA ASN A 86 -4.93 8.22 -2.91
C ASN A 86 -6.14 7.30 -2.64
N ASN A 87 -6.16 6.58 -1.52
CA ASN A 87 -7.20 5.60 -1.17
C ASN A 87 -7.27 4.37 -2.10
N VAL A 88 -6.24 4.14 -2.92
CA VAL A 88 -6.07 2.89 -3.68
C VAL A 88 -5.06 2.03 -2.94
N TYR A 89 -5.47 0.82 -2.57
CA TYR A 89 -4.59 -0.18 -1.99
C TYR A 89 -3.98 -1.03 -3.10
N THR A 90 -2.66 -1.01 -3.22
CA THR A 90 -1.91 -1.90 -4.13
C THR A 90 -1.27 -3.01 -3.32
N ILE A 91 -1.49 -4.25 -3.74
CA ILE A 91 -0.86 -5.43 -3.15
C ILE A 91 0.16 -5.95 -4.17
N THR A 92 1.43 -5.94 -3.80
CA THR A 92 2.51 -6.52 -4.61
C THR A 92 3.10 -7.71 -3.88
N THR A 93 3.19 -8.85 -4.57
CA THR A 93 3.79 -10.08 -4.06
C THR A 93 5.04 -10.44 -4.84
N SER A 94 6.03 -11.05 -4.19
CA SER A 94 7.27 -11.49 -4.84
C SER A 94 7.32 -12.98 -5.19
N PHE A 95 6.17 -13.65 -5.26
CA PHE A 95 6.10 -15.06 -5.65
C PHE A 95 6.40 -15.24 -7.15
N LYS A 96 7.23 -16.24 -7.45
CA LYS A 96 7.53 -16.68 -8.82
C LYS A 96 6.45 -17.60 -9.32
N ASN A 97 6.03 -17.42 -10.57
CA ASN A 97 5.09 -18.34 -11.19
C ASN A 97 5.86 -19.52 -11.81
N MET A 98 5.68 -20.70 -11.23
CA MET A 98 6.30 -21.94 -11.72
C MET A 98 5.27 -22.75 -12.52
N THR A 99 5.62 -23.11 -13.74
CA THR A 99 4.74 -23.86 -14.66
C THR A 99 5.52 -24.92 -15.44
N ASP A 100 4.81 -25.83 -16.10
CA ASP A 100 5.36 -26.82 -17.03
C ASP A 100 6.48 -27.68 -16.41
N GLU A 101 6.16 -28.39 -15.32
CA GLU A 101 7.08 -29.29 -14.66
C GLU A 101 7.40 -30.51 -15.54
N LEU A 102 8.69 -30.72 -15.82
CA LEU A 102 9.24 -31.86 -16.54
C LEU A 102 10.26 -32.58 -15.66
N ILE A 103 10.16 -33.91 -15.60
CA ILE A 103 11.03 -34.75 -14.78
C ILE A 103 11.91 -35.62 -15.67
N PHE A 104 13.20 -35.65 -15.37
CA PHE A 104 14.19 -36.50 -16.03
C PHE A 104 15.05 -37.22 -15.00
N GLU A 105 15.63 -38.35 -15.37
CA GLU A 105 16.45 -39.14 -14.46
C GLU A 105 17.61 -39.80 -15.21
N ASP A 106 18.74 -39.97 -14.52
CA ASP A 106 19.82 -40.86 -14.90
C ASP A 106 20.18 -41.84 -13.76
N GLU A 107 21.40 -42.38 -13.75
CA GLU A 107 21.86 -43.33 -12.73
C GLU A 107 21.97 -42.68 -11.35
N ASP A 108 22.42 -41.42 -11.29
CA ASP A 108 22.82 -40.75 -10.06
C ASP A 108 21.80 -39.68 -9.61
N TYR A 109 21.10 -39.02 -10.56
CA TYR A 109 20.31 -37.83 -10.28
C TYR A 109 18.86 -37.90 -10.81
N CYS A 110 17.98 -37.19 -10.11
CA CYS A 110 16.65 -36.79 -10.58
C CYS A 110 16.64 -35.28 -10.85
N TYR A 111 16.17 -34.89 -12.03
CA TYR A 111 16.10 -33.50 -12.48
C TYR A 111 14.65 -33.06 -12.60
N VAL A 112 14.32 -31.92 -12.00
CA VAL A 112 13.03 -31.25 -12.12
C VAL A 112 13.25 -29.95 -12.86
N SER A 113 12.84 -29.89 -14.13
CA SER A 113 12.87 -28.69 -14.95
C SER A 113 11.51 -28.01 -14.94
N MET A 114 11.48 -26.70 -14.75
CA MET A 114 10.26 -25.90 -14.73
C MET A 114 10.46 -24.57 -15.46
N VAL A 115 9.39 -24.00 -15.99
CA VAL A 115 9.33 -22.62 -16.47
C VAL A 115 9.09 -21.68 -15.29
N GLU A 116 9.92 -20.66 -15.16
CA GLU A 116 9.78 -19.56 -14.21
C GLU A 116 9.30 -18.29 -14.94
N ASP A 117 8.24 -17.67 -14.42
CA ASP A 117 7.65 -16.41 -14.92
C ASP A 117 7.37 -16.39 -16.44
N GLY A 118 7.07 -17.56 -17.01
CA GLY A 118 6.67 -17.77 -18.41
C GLY A 118 7.80 -17.66 -19.45
N SER A 119 9.04 -17.36 -19.06
CA SER A 119 10.16 -17.20 -20.01
C SER A 119 11.54 -17.55 -19.47
N ASN A 120 11.68 -17.72 -18.16
CA ASN A 120 12.88 -18.24 -17.53
C ASN A 120 12.69 -19.75 -17.27
N TYR A 121 13.77 -20.42 -16.87
CA TYR A 121 13.69 -21.77 -16.36
C TYR A 121 14.46 -21.92 -15.05
N LEU A 122 14.00 -22.89 -14.26
CA LEU A 122 14.70 -23.43 -13.10
C LEU A 122 14.81 -24.94 -13.30
N VAL A 123 16.01 -25.48 -13.15
CA VAL A 123 16.24 -26.93 -13.06
C VAL A 123 16.86 -27.22 -11.72
N ILE A 124 16.21 -28.07 -10.94
CA ILE A 124 16.74 -28.59 -9.67
C ILE A 124 17.19 -30.02 -9.93
N ARG A 125 18.41 -30.38 -9.50
CA ARG A 125 18.87 -31.77 -9.50
C ARG A 125 19.01 -32.25 -8.06
N TYR A 126 18.54 -33.47 -7.81
CA TYR A 126 18.68 -34.17 -6.53
C TYR A 126 19.51 -35.43 -6.73
N ASP A 127 20.48 -35.68 -5.86
CA ASP A 127 21.16 -36.98 -5.79
C ASP A 127 20.18 -38.06 -5.31
N LYS A 128 20.11 -39.19 -6.03
CA LYS A 128 19.19 -40.29 -5.72
C LYS A 128 19.55 -41.05 -4.45
N THR A 129 20.80 -40.94 -4.00
CA THR A 129 21.33 -41.61 -2.81
C THR A 129 21.26 -40.73 -1.57
N ASP A 130 21.30 -39.40 -1.73
CA ASP A 130 21.10 -38.43 -0.66
C ASP A 130 20.30 -37.20 -1.13
N VAL A 131 19.01 -37.18 -0.78
CA VAL A 131 18.09 -36.09 -1.15
C VAL A 131 18.50 -34.73 -0.57
N ASN A 132 19.39 -34.67 0.43
CA ASN A 132 19.89 -33.40 0.94
C ASN A 132 20.97 -32.77 0.05
N VAL A 133 21.46 -33.52 -0.94
CA VAL A 133 22.36 -33.02 -1.98
C VAL A 133 21.51 -32.55 -3.15
N GLU A 134 21.15 -31.26 -3.10
CA GLU A 134 20.46 -30.56 -4.17
C GLU A 134 21.32 -29.45 -4.75
N GLU A 135 21.25 -29.26 -6.06
CA GLU A 135 21.83 -28.10 -6.73
C GLU A 135 20.85 -27.57 -7.78
N SER A 136 21.03 -26.31 -8.16
CA SER A 136 20.11 -25.67 -9.10
C SER A 136 20.83 -24.99 -10.27
N ALA A 137 20.15 -24.97 -11.40
CA ALA A 137 20.53 -24.21 -12.58
C ALA A 137 19.36 -23.30 -12.98
N THR A 138 19.65 -22.02 -13.18
CA THR A 138 18.67 -21.04 -13.67
C THR A 138 19.14 -20.43 -14.97
N GLY A 139 18.19 -20.02 -15.81
CA GLY A 139 18.51 -19.33 -17.05
C GLY A 139 17.30 -18.72 -17.72
N THR A 140 17.55 -18.04 -18.83
CA THR A 140 16.53 -17.39 -19.65
C THR A 140 16.32 -18.16 -20.95
N GLY A 141 15.11 -18.09 -21.51
CA GLY A 141 14.78 -18.69 -22.80
C GLY A 141 14.06 -20.04 -22.68
N ALA A 142 14.22 -20.88 -23.70
CA ALA A 142 13.49 -22.15 -23.78
C ALA A 142 13.87 -23.08 -22.62
N GLN A 143 12.86 -23.64 -21.99
CA GLN A 143 13.03 -24.65 -20.94
C GLN A 143 13.79 -25.87 -21.49
N PRO A 144 14.81 -26.36 -20.76
CA PRO A 144 15.40 -27.67 -20.99
C PRO A 144 14.34 -28.78 -20.94
N SER A 145 14.12 -29.47 -22.05
CA SER A 145 13.01 -30.42 -22.23
C SER A 145 13.47 -31.85 -22.53
N THR A 146 14.76 -32.13 -22.38
CA THR A 146 15.36 -33.46 -22.57
C THR A 146 16.43 -33.72 -21.52
N LEU A 147 16.70 -35.00 -21.23
CA LEU A 147 17.75 -35.42 -20.29
C LEU A 147 19.13 -34.81 -20.64
N ALA A 148 19.51 -34.86 -21.93
CA ALA A 148 20.79 -34.31 -22.38
C ALA A 148 20.90 -32.79 -22.15
N GLN A 149 19.79 -32.06 -22.29
CA GLN A 149 19.78 -30.61 -22.03
C GLN A 149 19.91 -30.31 -20.54
N VAL A 150 19.20 -31.02 -19.65
CA VAL A 150 19.30 -30.78 -18.20
C VAL A 150 20.67 -31.20 -17.65
N GLN A 151 21.28 -32.25 -18.18
CA GLN A 151 22.65 -32.66 -17.81
C GLN A 151 23.72 -31.66 -18.26
N GLY A 152 23.47 -30.94 -19.36
CA GLY A 152 24.41 -29.96 -19.92
C GLY A 152 24.45 -28.61 -19.21
N LEU A 153 23.64 -28.41 -18.17
CA LEU A 153 23.59 -27.15 -17.42
C LEU A 153 24.71 -27.05 -16.39
N THR A 154 25.05 -25.82 -16.01
CA THR A 154 25.93 -25.54 -14.88
C THR A 154 25.10 -25.41 -13.61
N TYR A 155 25.32 -26.31 -12.65
CA TYR A 155 24.64 -26.34 -11.36
C TYR A 155 25.48 -25.64 -10.28
N ASN A 156 24.82 -24.90 -9.39
CA ASN A 156 25.41 -24.19 -8.26
C ASN A 156 24.60 -24.41 -6.97
#